data_AF-A0A7Y3JHP1-F1
#
_entry.id   AF-A0A7Y3JHP1-F1
#
_cell.length_a   1.000
_cell.length_b   1.000
_cell.length_c   1.000
_cell.angle_alpha   90.00
_cell.angle_beta   90.00
_cell.angle_gamma   90.00
#
_symmetry.space_group_name_H-M   'P 1'
#
loop_
_entity.id
_entity.type
_entity.pdbx_description
1 polymer ?
#
loop_
_entity_poly.entity_id
_entity_poly.type
_entity_poly.pdbx_seq_one_letter_code
_entity_poly.pdbx_strand_id
1 'polypeptide(L)'
;MPKRRTFGNTPWGAYFIETLNAGNDPARLQRGRTYVNTGRVQGLKVAGREVTAKVKGSYLPWYKVKIEFPAFDPQERQSVLDLVQNDAVLQAALRLGELPDSLISQLAQTGVELLPHDWSKLKKSCNCPDGEDPCKHLAAVYYALGGEVDQNPKVLFELRGLNLAFEVPHLSVEIPQLFHRTPRTQPFAAPGDEPVFSVSGSYLNLVLALLKDAPPFSDQGNFKITLAEFYHKSVRNCDEILLGGPNVVPWGKRGAVGEDWLAVSTLGLARRSELERMAARGAVKLEIQNPILGELTVELFALASAFLGIEESAGDAVYRFFFYLFRFFYQLVHACAFIPAVWLDPELRIAWKPLSSIAEVEAGMSALAAHAPPLLEILPHLKKNVVQKGDGMSTVEFFLTALLSAYVHRVGALDADRSAQDLFSLIFFHGEGLNVSEHPYRSTPQSIAGWLAVLEPKPGKLRLELKLTKTSYLLKAELKDSELDSWLPLNEASLRPSSVQALSVVLMLASYLPELHELQTSASVALSDERLLEFLSESAWVLRHLGVEVRLPKALSRELRPRLTVQAQVKGGGNLTSYLALGDLLDFKWCIEVGGEILDHQQVLELLKASRRLVRFKEGYVLLDPVEMRR
;
A
#
# COMPACT_ATOMS: atom_id res chain seq x y z
N MET A 1 2.70 11.99 29.61
CA MET A 1 3.79 12.82 29.05
C MET A 1 3.96 12.43 27.59
N PRO A 2 4.09 13.36 26.63
CA PRO A 2 4.38 12.99 25.26
C PRO A 2 5.71 12.22 25.21
N LYS A 3 5.70 11.07 24.53
CA LYS A 3 6.87 10.20 24.36
C LYS A 3 7.98 11.00 23.65
N ARG A 4 9.23 10.82 24.08
CA ARG A 4 10.40 11.54 23.53
C ARG A 4 10.62 11.12 22.07
N ARG A 5 10.80 12.08 21.15
CA ARG A 5 11.15 11.79 19.76
C ARG A 5 12.61 11.34 19.64
N THR A 6 12.82 10.34 18.78
CA THR A 6 14.13 9.91 18.30
C THR A 6 14.40 10.55 16.94
N PHE A 7 15.67 10.83 16.65
CA PHE A 7 16.14 11.43 15.39
C PHE A 7 17.22 10.53 14.83
N GLY A 8 17.32 10.45 13.51
CA GLY A 8 18.19 9.49 12.84
C GLY A 8 17.62 8.08 12.87
N ASN A 9 16.32 7.97 12.60
CA ASN A 9 15.59 6.71 12.55
C ASN A 9 15.77 6.00 11.20
N THR A 10 16.18 6.73 10.15
CA THR A 10 16.52 6.18 8.84
C THR A 10 18.03 6.28 8.57
N PRO A 11 18.60 5.50 7.61
CA PRO A 11 20.03 5.61 7.28
C PRO A 11 20.48 7.04 6.93
N TRP A 12 19.62 7.81 6.27
CA TRP A 12 19.89 9.20 5.90
C TRP A 12 19.76 10.17 7.07
N GLY A 13 18.79 9.95 7.96
CA GLY A 13 18.73 10.69 9.20
C GLY A 13 19.93 10.38 10.11
N ALA A 14 20.36 9.12 10.18
CA ALA A 14 21.55 8.71 10.91
C ALA A 14 22.79 9.41 10.35
N TYR A 15 22.99 9.38 9.02
CA TYR A 15 24.03 10.16 8.34
C TYR A 15 24.03 11.64 8.73
N PHE A 16 22.85 12.27 8.77
CA PHE A 16 22.72 13.67 9.18
C PHE A 16 23.13 13.89 10.65
N ILE A 17 22.60 13.07 11.56
CA ILE A 17 22.83 13.20 13.00
C ILE A 17 24.27 12.86 13.38
N GLU A 18 24.87 11.86 12.75
CA GLU A 18 26.28 11.50 12.93
C GLU A 18 27.20 12.62 12.47
N THR A 19 26.95 13.19 11.28
CA THR A 19 27.71 14.34 10.77
C THR A 19 27.54 15.58 11.65
N LEU A 20 26.34 15.81 12.18
CA LEU A 20 26.06 16.88 13.13
C LEU A 20 26.85 16.71 14.44
N ASN A 21 26.83 15.50 15.01
CA ASN A 21 27.51 15.20 16.27
C ASN A 21 29.03 15.21 16.13
N ALA A 22 29.57 14.77 14.99
CA ALA A 22 31.00 14.79 14.72
C ALA A 22 31.56 16.22 14.61
N GLY A 23 30.77 17.16 14.09
CA GLY A 23 31.18 18.55 13.88
C GLY A 23 30.88 19.52 15.03
N ASN A 24 30.29 19.08 16.14
CA ASN A 24 29.84 19.98 17.22
C ASN A 24 30.01 19.35 18.63
N ASP A 25 30.08 20.20 19.66
CA ASP A 25 30.11 19.75 21.06
C ASP A 25 28.78 19.09 21.48
N PRO A 26 28.78 17.80 21.90
CA PRO A 26 27.59 17.07 22.31
C PRO A 26 26.80 17.75 23.45
N ALA A 27 27.49 18.40 24.39
CA ALA A 27 26.85 19.08 25.52
C ALA A 27 26.00 20.27 25.05
N ARG A 28 26.42 20.95 23.97
CA ARG A 28 25.67 22.06 23.36
C ARG A 28 24.45 21.56 22.61
N LEU A 29 24.62 20.48 21.84
CA LEU A 29 23.56 19.86 21.06
C LEU A 29 22.41 19.33 21.95
N GLN A 30 22.72 18.77 23.12
CA GLN A 30 21.71 18.19 24.01
C GLN A 30 20.61 19.18 24.45
N ARG A 31 20.96 20.46 24.65
CA ARG A 31 19.98 21.50 24.97
C ARG A 31 19.04 21.77 23.80
N GLY A 32 19.58 21.84 22.59
CA GLY A 32 18.79 21.97 21.36
C GLY A 32 17.84 20.79 21.15
N ARG A 33 18.33 19.56 21.33
CA ARG A 33 17.53 18.33 21.27
C ARG A 33 16.34 18.36 22.24
N THR A 34 16.54 18.91 23.43
CA THR A 34 15.47 19.08 24.43
C THR A 34 14.40 20.06 23.94
N TYR A 35 14.80 21.16 23.29
CA TYR A 35 13.86 22.16 22.77
C TYR A 35 12.94 21.57 21.70
N VAL A 36 13.48 20.83 20.73
CA VAL A 36 12.67 20.17 19.70
C VAL A 36 11.69 19.17 20.30
N ASN A 37 12.16 18.32 21.23
CA ASN A 37 11.33 17.32 21.91
C ASN A 37 10.16 17.92 22.70
N THR A 38 10.27 19.18 23.10
CA THR A 38 9.22 19.91 23.84
C THR A 38 8.36 20.82 22.95
N GLY A 39 8.42 20.66 21.63
CA GLY A 39 7.60 21.44 20.68
C GLY A 39 7.96 22.93 20.63
N ARG A 40 9.19 23.30 20.98
CA ARG A 40 9.64 24.71 21.01
C ARG A 40 10.08 25.24 19.65
N VAL A 41 10.16 24.42 18.61
CA VAL A 41 10.49 24.82 17.25
C VAL A 41 9.21 24.84 16.42
N GLN A 42 8.93 25.96 15.75
CA GLN A 42 7.76 26.16 14.92
C GLN A 42 8.12 26.80 13.57
N GLY A 43 7.30 26.53 12.56
CA GLY A 43 7.44 27.11 11.23
C GLY A 43 8.80 26.83 10.57
N LEU A 44 9.32 25.61 10.74
CA LEU A 44 10.50 25.17 10.00
C LEU A 44 10.18 25.23 8.51
N LYS A 45 10.92 26.05 7.77
CA LYS A 45 10.78 26.19 6.33
C LYS A 45 12.12 25.94 5.68
N VAL A 46 12.17 24.91 4.84
CA VAL A 46 13.25 24.69 3.87
C VAL A 46 12.80 25.29 2.54
N ALA A 47 13.63 26.17 1.99
CA ALA A 47 13.43 26.79 0.69
C ALA A 47 14.77 26.83 -0.04
N GLY A 48 15.05 25.80 -0.84
CA GLY A 48 16.36 25.63 -1.47
C GLY A 48 17.44 25.51 -0.40
N ARG A 49 18.45 26.38 -0.49
CA ARG A 49 19.62 26.37 0.41
C ARG A 49 19.38 27.00 1.78
N GLU A 50 18.20 27.57 2.00
CA GLU A 50 17.89 28.32 3.22
C GLU A 50 16.88 27.57 4.10
N VAL A 51 17.22 27.46 5.38
CA VAL A 51 16.37 26.95 6.45
C VAL A 51 16.03 28.09 7.40
N THR A 52 14.74 28.31 7.64
CA THR A 52 14.27 29.29 8.63
C THR A 52 13.35 28.63 9.65
N ALA A 53 13.36 29.11 10.89
CA ALA A 53 12.44 28.65 11.93
C ALA A 53 12.25 29.70 13.03
N LYS A 54 11.19 29.52 13.81
CA LYS A 54 10.94 30.24 15.06
C LYS A 54 11.17 29.29 16.24
N VAL A 55 12.02 29.66 17.18
CA VAL A 55 12.31 28.86 18.38
C VAL A 55 11.88 29.62 19.62
N LYS A 56 11.05 29.00 20.47
CA LYS A 56 10.51 29.64 21.68
C LYS A 56 11.65 30.06 22.60
N GLY A 57 11.69 31.35 22.91
CA GLY A 57 12.73 31.97 23.72
C GLY A 57 12.31 32.18 25.18
N SER A 58 13.27 32.64 25.98
CA SER A 58 13.03 33.10 27.37
C SER A 58 12.72 34.60 27.45
N TYR A 59 13.25 35.41 26.53
CA TYR A 59 13.13 36.88 26.56
C TYR A 59 12.27 37.44 25.41
N LEU A 60 12.50 36.99 24.18
CA LEU A 60 11.56 37.17 23.08
C LEU A 60 10.62 35.96 23.06
N PRO A 61 9.32 36.14 22.75
CA PRO A 61 8.41 34.99 22.64
C PRO A 61 8.92 33.97 21.61
N TRP A 62 9.64 34.44 20.58
CA TRP A 62 10.28 33.64 19.55
C TRP A 62 11.61 34.24 19.10
N TYR A 63 12.65 33.42 19.03
CA TYR A 63 13.88 33.72 18.31
C TYR A 63 13.77 33.24 16.87
N LYS A 64 14.23 34.06 15.93
CA LYS A 64 14.31 33.73 14.51
C LYS A 64 15.67 33.12 14.25
N VAL A 65 15.66 31.93 13.66
CA VAL A 65 16.86 31.21 13.23
C VAL A 65 16.84 31.14 11.72
N LYS A 66 18.00 31.41 11.11
CA LYS A 66 18.23 31.22 9.67
C LYS A 66 19.58 30.54 9.47
N ILE A 67 19.60 29.51 8.63
CA ILE A 67 20.79 28.74 8.26
C ILE A 67 20.80 28.65 6.74
N GLU A 68 21.90 29.02 6.09
CA GLU A 68 22.13 28.86 4.66
C GLU A 68 23.29 27.88 4.43
N PHE A 69 23.02 26.87 3.61
CA PHE A 69 23.97 25.82 3.24
C PHE A 69 24.73 26.21 1.96
N PRO A 70 26.00 25.78 1.81
CA PRO A 70 26.76 26.00 0.58
C PRO A 70 26.06 25.33 -0.61
N ALA A 71 26.15 25.93 -1.80
CA ALA A 71 25.69 25.23 -3.00
C ALA A 71 26.65 24.09 -3.34
N PHE A 72 26.19 23.10 -4.10
CA PHE A 72 27.12 22.25 -4.85
C PHE A 72 27.97 23.11 -5.78
N ASP A 73 29.25 22.79 -5.88
CA ASP A 73 30.04 23.27 -7.01
C ASP A 73 29.58 22.59 -8.32
N PRO A 74 29.95 23.12 -9.49
CA PRO A 74 29.52 22.56 -10.77
C PRO A 74 29.90 21.08 -10.97
N GLN A 75 31.04 20.65 -10.44
CA GLN A 75 31.54 19.28 -10.59
C GLN A 75 30.81 18.32 -9.64
N GLU A 76 30.60 18.71 -8.38
CA GLU A 76 29.77 17.98 -7.43
C GLU A 76 28.35 17.80 -7.99
N ARG A 77 27.75 18.90 -8.49
CA ARG A 77 26.40 18.86 -9.07
C ARG A 77 26.33 17.89 -10.25
N GLN A 78 27.29 17.96 -11.16
CA GLN A 78 27.33 17.06 -12.31
C GLN A 78 27.52 15.60 -11.88
N SER A 79 28.39 15.34 -10.89
CA SER A 79 28.62 13.99 -10.37
C SER A 79 27.36 13.38 -9.75
N VAL A 80 26.58 14.17 -9.00
CA VAL A 80 25.27 13.74 -8.46
C VAL A 80 24.30 13.41 -9.58
N LEU A 81 24.19 14.29 -10.59
CA LEU A 81 23.28 14.09 -11.72
C LEU A 81 23.68 12.88 -12.55
N ASP A 82 24.96 12.69 -12.86
CA ASP A 82 25.46 11.55 -13.61
C ASP A 82 25.18 10.24 -12.87
N LEU A 83 25.34 10.21 -11.55
CA LEU A 83 25.05 9.03 -10.75
C LEU A 83 23.55 8.68 -10.78
N VAL A 84 22.68 9.68 -10.64
CA VAL A 84 21.22 9.46 -10.69
C VAL A 84 20.76 9.11 -12.10
N GLN A 85 21.26 9.77 -13.14
CA GLN A 85 20.79 9.60 -14.52
C GLN A 85 21.28 8.30 -15.18
N ASN A 86 22.43 7.79 -14.77
CA ASN A 86 23.02 6.58 -15.35
C ASN A 86 22.66 5.28 -14.62
N ASP A 87 21.98 5.36 -13.47
CA ASP A 87 21.52 4.19 -12.71
C ASP A 87 19.99 4.08 -12.75
N ALA A 88 19.47 3.17 -13.59
CA ALA A 88 18.04 2.96 -13.75
C ALA A 88 17.39 2.33 -12.50
N VAL A 89 18.16 1.56 -11.72
CA VAL A 89 17.69 0.96 -10.46
C VAL A 89 17.55 2.05 -9.40
N LEU A 90 18.51 2.97 -9.31
CA LEU A 90 18.44 4.14 -8.44
C LEU A 90 17.25 5.04 -8.83
N GLN A 91 17.01 5.28 -10.12
CA GLN A 91 15.84 6.02 -10.58
C GLN A 91 14.53 5.33 -10.21
N ALA A 92 14.46 4.00 -10.34
CA ALA A 92 13.30 3.23 -9.94
C ALA A 92 13.03 3.34 -8.43
N ALA A 93 14.08 3.26 -7.59
CA ALA A 93 13.97 3.49 -6.15
C ALA A 93 13.49 4.91 -5.82
N LEU A 94 14.07 5.93 -6.49
CA LEU A 94 13.70 7.33 -6.31
C LEU A 94 12.24 7.62 -6.69
N ARG A 95 11.71 6.91 -7.69
CA ARG A 95 10.31 6.92 -8.11
C ARG A 95 9.38 6.29 -7.08
N LEU A 96 9.84 5.26 -6.36
CA LEU A 96 9.15 4.70 -5.19
C LEU A 96 9.24 5.62 -3.95
N GLY A 97 9.88 6.79 -4.08
CA GLY A 97 10.11 7.70 -2.96
C GLY A 97 11.28 7.31 -2.09
N GLU A 98 12.06 6.34 -2.51
CA GLU A 98 13.16 5.79 -1.74
C GLU A 98 14.48 6.42 -2.13
N LEU A 99 15.34 6.63 -1.13
CA LEU A 99 16.71 7.04 -1.33
C LEU A 99 17.57 5.89 -0.78
N PRO A 100 18.15 5.02 -1.64
CA PRO A 100 18.96 3.90 -1.19
C PRO A 100 20.10 4.38 -0.27
N ASP A 101 20.43 3.61 0.76
CA ASP A 101 21.55 3.91 1.66
C ASP A 101 22.91 3.76 0.95
N SER A 102 23.00 2.85 -0.02
CA SER A 102 24.17 2.70 -0.90
C SER A 102 24.59 4.01 -1.58
N LEU A 103 23.62 4.89 -1.87
CA LEU A 103 23.87 6.21 -2.47
C LEU A 103 24.73 7.10 -1.56
N ILE A 104 24.63 6.99 -0.24
CA ILE A 104 25.50 7.73 0.71
C ILE A 104 26.96 7.38 0.43
N SER A 105 27.25 6.09 0.29
CA SER A 105 28.61 5.60 0.05
C SER A 105 29.10 5.89 -1.37
N GLN A 106 28.22 5.80 -2.37
CA GLN A 106 28.52 6.15 -3.77
C GLN A 106 28.89 7.64 -3.90
N LEU A 107 28.14 8.54 -3.27
CA LEU A 107 28.46 9.98 -3.27
C LEU A 107 29.81 10.27 -2.62
N ALA A 108 30.08 9.62 -1.48
CA ALA A 108 31.36 9.75 -0.79
C ALA A 108 32.54 9.28 -1.68
N GLN A 109 32.38 8.20 -2.44
CA GLN A 109 33.40 7.71 -3.39
C GLN A 109 33.67 8.68 -4.55
N THR A 110 32.65 9.45 -4.96
CA THR A 110 32.81 10.53 -5.94
C THR A 110 33.35 11.84 -5.37
N GLY A 111 33.65 11.88 -4.06
CA GLY A 111 34.11 13.08 -3.36
C GLY A 111 33.00 14.12 -3.12
N VAL A 112 31.73 13.74 -3.28
CA VAL A 112 30.60 14.62 -3.03
C VAL A 112 30.21 14.52 -1.56
N GLU A 113 30.42 15.61 -0.82
CA GLU A 113 29.91 15.75 0.54
C GLU A 113 28.52 16.39 0.46
N LEU A 114 27.50 15.87 1.17
CA LEU A 114 26.18 16.51 1.23
C LEU A 114 26.08 17.54 2.36
N LEU A 115 26.71 17.23 3.49
CA LEU A 115 26.80 18.09 4.66
C LEU A 115 28.26 18.48 4.89
N PRO A 116 28.55 19.72 5.33
CA PRO A 116 29.92 20.08 5.65
C PRO A 116 30.41 19.31 6.88
N HIS A 117 31.65 18.80 6.84
CA HIS A 117 32.31 18.26 8.03
C HIS A 117 32.47 19.32 9.15
N ASP A 118 32.63 20.58 8.75
CA ASP A 118 32.75 21.73 9.66
C ASP A 118 31.50 22.61 9.58
N TRP A 119 30.64 22.49 10.59
CA TRP A 119 29.39 23.23 10.71
C TRP A 119 29.59 24.72 10.99
N SER A 120 30.81 25.16 11.35
CA SER A 120 31.15 26.58 11.49
C SER A 120 31.10 27.31 10.15
N LYS A 121 31.30 26.60 9.03
CA LYS A 121 31.26 27.15 7.67
C LYS A 121 29.86 27.49 7.16
N LEU A 122 28.81 27.03 7.86
CA LEU A 122 27.44 27.39 7.51
C LEU A 122 27.17 28.86 7.83
N LYS A 123 26.54 29.56 6.89
CA LYS A 123 26.05 30.92 7.15
C LYS A 123 24.83 30.82 8.05
N LYS A 124 24.95 31.27 9.29
CA LYS A 124 23.91 31.11 10.32
C LYS A 124 23.66 32.41 11.05
N SER A 125 22.40 32.64 11.40
CA SER A 125 22.00 33.76 12.25
C SER A 125 20.91 33.33 13.21
N CYS A 126 21.04 33.78 14.46
CA CYS A 126 20.00 33.70 15.46
C CYS A 126 19.97 35.03 16.22
N ASN A 127 18.77 35.59 16.43
CA ASN A 127 18.60 36.84 17.17
C ASN A 127 18.53 36.64 18.70
N CYS A 128 19.10 35.55 19.22
CA CYS A 128 19.19 35.31 20.66
C CYS A 128 20.41 36.02 21.26
N PRO A 129 20.40 36.33 22.57
CA PRO A 129 21.54 36.94 23.24
C PRO A 129 22.72 35.98 23.47
N ASP A 130 22.55 34.70 23.12
CA ASP A 130 23.58 33.67 23.20
C ASP A 130 24.50 33.74 21.96
N GLY A 131 25.75 34.17 22.17
CA GLY A 131 26.77 34.31 21.12
C GLY A 131 27.52 33.02 20.80
N GLU A 132 27.12 31.90 21.40
CA GLU A 132 27.80 30.62 21.23
C GLU A 132 27.53 29.96 19.87
N ASP A 133 28.59 29.30 19.39
CA ASP A 133 28.70 28.46 18.20
C ASP A 133 28.42 26.94 18.36
N PRO A 134 27.27 26.29 18.06
CA PRO A 134 25.93 26.84 17.87
C PRO A 134 25.22 27.10 19.21
N CYS A 135 24.37 28.12 19.23
CA CYS A 135 23.47 28.36 20.36
C CYS A 135 22.40 27.25 20.44
N LYS A 136 21.71 27.14 21.56
CA LYS A 136 20.65 26.12 21.75
C LYS A 136 19.53 26.20 20.71
N HIS A 137 19.25 27.38 20.13
CA HIS A 137 18.21 27.56 19.12
C HIS A 137 18.67 27.06 17.75
N LEU A 138 19.93 27.31 17.36
CA LEU A 138 20.54 26.73 16.17
C LEU A 138 20.57 25.20 16.27
N ALA A 139 21.05 24.68 17.40
CA ALA A 139 21.04 23.24 17.67
C ALA A 139 19.62 22.64 17.60
N ALA A 140 18.60 23.35 18.09
CA ALA A 140 17.21 22.90 17.95
C ALA A 140 16.77 22.83 16.48
N VAL A 141 17.16 23.81 15.65
CA VAL A 141 16.84 23.77 14.21
C VAL A 141 17.61 22.67 13.49
N TYR A 142 18.84 22.35 13.89
CA TYR A 142 19.57 21.19 13.34
C TYR A 142 18.86 19.87 13.62
N TYR A 143 18.42 19.60 14.85
CA TYR A 143 17.64 18.38 15.14
C TYR A 143 16.28 18.37 14.45
N ALA A 144 15.61 19.52 14.35
CA ALA A 144 14.37 19.63 13.59
C ALA A 144 14.59 19.28 12.11
N LEU A 145 15.70 19.74 11.51
CA LEU A 145 16.08 19.38 10.15
C LEU A 145 16.41 17.89 10.02
N GLY A 146 17.07 17.29 11.02
CA GLY A 146 17.30 15.84 11.06
C GLY A 146 16.00 15.02 11.00
N GLY A 147 14.95 15.45 11.71
CA GLY A 147 13.63 14.82 11.62
C GLY A 147 12.93 15.02 10.26
N GLU A 148 13.19 16.14 9.58
CA GLU A 148 12.73 16.35 8.20
C GLU A 148 13.48 15.41 7.23
N VAL A 149 14.78 15.20 7.43
CA VAL A 149 15.61 14.27 6.64
C VAL A 149 15.19 12.81 6.87
N ASP A 150 14.82 12.44 8.10
CA ASP A 150 14.24 11.12 8.39
C ASP A 150 13.03 10.86 7.50
N GLN A 151 12.12 11.83 7.37
CA GLN A 151 10.89 11.69 6.56
C GLN A 151 11.13 11.84 5.05
N ASN A 152 12.06 12.71 4.64
CA ASN A 152 12.34 13.04 3.25
C ASN A 152 13.82 13.39 3.05
N PRO A 153 14.67 12.40 2.74
CA PRO A 153 16.11 12.62 2.59
C PRO A 153 16.49 13.45 1.35
N LYS A 154 15.59 13.64 0.38
CA LYS A 154 15.80 14.52 -0.79
C LYS A 154 16.07 15.97 -0.37
N VAL A 155 15.65 16.37 0.84
CA VAL A 155 15.95 17.67 1.43
C VAL A 155 17.45 17.95 1.50
N LEU A 156 18.31 16.94 1.69
CA LEU A 156 19.77 17.12 1.70
C LEU A 156 20.31 17.72 0.40
N PHE A 157 19.74 17.33 -0.74
CA PHE A 157 20.10 17.85 -2.06
C PHE A 157 19.53 19.26 -2.26
N GLU A 158 18.30 19.50 -1.79
CA GLU A 158 17.66 20.83 -1.83
C GLU A 158 18.50 21.87 -1.07
N LEU A 159 19.02 21.50 0.11
CA LEU A 159 19.90 22.34 0.91
C LEU A 159 21.20 22.72 0.17
N ARG A 160 21.65 21.88 -0.76
CA ARG A 160 22.80 22.15 -1.62
C ARG A 160 22.43 22.80 -2.96
N GLY A 161 21.15 23.16 -3.13
CA GLY A 161 20.64 23.88 -4.29
C GLY A 161 20.25 22.98 -5.46
N LEU A 162 20.08 21.67 -5.23
CA LEU A 162 19.69 20.70 -6.24
C LEU A 162 18.31 20.11 -5.92
N ASN A 163 17.31 20.41 -6.74
CA ASN A 163 16.01 19.77 -6.64
C ASN A 163 15.95 18.56 -7.57
N LEU A 164 16.20 17.37 -7.04
CA LEU A 164 16.19 16.12 -7.82
C LEU A 164 14.88 15.88 -8.59
N ALA A 165 13.74 16.30 -8.04
CA ALA A 165 12.44 16.15 -8.70
C ALA A 165 12.26 17.12 -9.88
N PHE A 166 12.94 18.26 -9.88
CA PHE A 166 12.92 19.19 -11.03
C PHE A 166 13.89 18.74 -12.13
N GLU A 167 15.09 18.32 -11.74
CA GLU A 167 16.14 17.89 -12.69
C GLU A 167 15.81 16.56 -13.37
N VAL A 168 15.06 15.70 -12.66
CA VAL A 168 14.62 14.40 -13.18
C VAL A 168 13.11 14.24 -12.90
N PRO A 169 12.24 14.82 -13.75
CA PRO A 169 10.80 14.97 -13.48
C PRO A 169 10.05 13.67 -13.15
N HIS A 170 10.47 12.55 -13.76
CA HIS A 170 9.88 11.23 -13.51
C HIS A 170 10.20 10.63 -12.11
N LEU A 171 11.00 11.30 -11.28
CA LEU A 171 11.35 10.90 -9.91
C LEU A 171 10.50 11.57 -8.81
N SER A 172 9.53 12.39 -9.20
CA SER A 172 8.60 13.00 -8.25
C SER A 172 7.56 11.97 -7.79
N VAL A 173 7.46 11.75 -6.47
CA VAL A 173 6.33 11.02 -5.88
C VAL A 173 5.16 12.00 -5.87
N GLU A 174 4.33 11.95 -6.90
CA GLU A 174 3.08 12.69 -6.91
C GLU A 174 2.12 12.05 -5.90
N ILE A 175 1.45 12.88 -5.09
CA ILE A 175 0.31 12.41 -4.30
C ILE A 175 -0.76 11.96 -5.31
N PRO A 176 -1.11 10.66 -5.33
CA PRO A 176 -2.06 10.15 -6.31
C PRO A 176 -3.43 10.80 -6.10
N GLN A 177 -4.17 11.00 -7.19
CA GLN A 177 -5.56 11.44 -7.10
C GLN A 177 -6.40 10.34 -6.44
N LEU A 178 -7.41 10.73 -5.65
CA LEU A 178 -8.29 9.76 -4.98
C LEU A 178 -9.11 8.94 -5.99
N PHE A 179 -9.54 9.57 -7.08
CA PHE A 179 -10.32 8.98 -8.15
C PHE A 179 -10.16 9.79 -9.45
N HIS A 180 -10.40 9.14 -10.58
CA HIS A 180 -10.43 9.76 -11.89
C HIS A 180 -11.61 10.73 -12.02
N ARG A 181 -11.46 11.70 -12.90
CA ARG A 181 -12.49 12.72 -13.18
C ARG A 181 -12.68 12.89 -14.67
N THR A 182 -12.86 11.75 -15.33
CA THR A 182 -12.99 11.70 -16.78
C THR A 182 -14.41 12.12 -17.15
N PRO A 183 -14.60 13.15 -17.99
CA PRO A 183 -15.91 13.49 -18.49
C PRO A 183 -16.48 12.36 -19.32
N ARG A 184 -17.77 12.10 -19.16
CA ARG A 184 -18.51 11.12 -19.95
C ARG A 184 -18.60 11.58 -21.39
N THR A 185 -18.06 10.77 -22.30
CA THR A 185 -18.09 11.02 -23.76
C THR A 185 -19.21 10.26 -24.47
N GLN A 186 -19.66 9.14 -23.90
CA GLN A 186 -20.71 8.29 -24.48
C GLN A 186 -22.01 8.42 -23.68
N PRO A 187 -23.19 8.39 -24.34
CA PRO A 187 -24.47 8.40 -23.65
C PRO A 187 -24.60 7.18 -22.72
N PHE A 188 -25.36 7.34 -21.63
CA PHE A 188 -25.69 6.21 -20.76
C PHE A 188 -26.52 5.19 -21.55
N ALA A 189 -25.99 3.98 -21.71
CA ALA A 189 -26.69 2.87 -22.33
C ALA A 189 -27.58 2.16 -21.30
N ALA A 190 -28.66 1.53 -21.76
CA ALA A 190 -29.51 0.71 -20.89
C ALA A 190 -28.68 -0.42 -20.24
N PRO A 191 -28.95 -0.77 -18.98
CA PRO A 191 -28.14 -1.75 -18.26
C PRO A 191 -28.16 -3.12 -18.96
N GLY A 192 -26.96 -3.65 -19.25
CA GLY A 192 -26.76 -5.01 -19.78
C GLY A 192 -26.88 -6.11 -18.72
N ASP A 193 -26.11 -7.19 -18.90
CA ASP A 193 -26.06 -8.34 -17.99
C ASP A 193 -25.67 -7.96 -16.56
N GLU A 194 -26.03 -8.78 -15.59
CA GLU A 194 -25.71 -8.53 -14.18
C GLU A 194 -24.20 -8.57 -13.92
N PRO A 195 -23.65 -7.60 -13.16
CA PRO A 195 -22.22 -7.59 -12.85
C PRO A 195 -21.88 -8.77 -11.94
N VAL A 196 -20.87 -9.54 -12.33
CA VAL A 196 -20.33 -10.65 -11.54
C VAL A 196 -19.05 -10.20 -10.85
N PHE A 197 -19.00 -10.38 -9.53
CA PHE A 197 -17.83 -10.05 -8.72
C PHE A 197 -17.11 -11.32 -8.28
N SER A 198 -15.81 -11.41 -8.56
CA SER A 198 -14.96 -12.57 -8.28
C SER A 198 -13.93 -12.33 -7.17
N VAL A 199 -14.06 -11.24 -6.42
CA VAL A 199 -13.14 -10.90 -5.33
C VAL A 199 -13.29 -11.94 -4.22
N SER A 200 -12.34 -12.88 -4.16
CA SER A 200 -12.33 -14.00 -3.23
C SER A 200 -11.01 -14.06 -2.46
N GLY A 201 -11.05 -14.59 -1.24
CA GLY A 201 -9.89 -14.63 -0.34
C GLY A 201 -9.63 -13.32 0.39
N SER A 202 -8.55 -13.30 1.19
CA SER A 202 -8.11 -12.12 1.93
C SER A 202 -6.83 -11.55 1.33
N TYR A 203 -6.84 -10.25 1.02
CA TYR A 203 -5.71 -9.49 0.53
C TYR A 203 -4.91 -8.83 1.66
N LEU A 204 -5.24 -9.10 2.93
CA LEU A 204 -4.55 -8.52 4.08
C LEU A 204 -3.04 -8.83 4.06
N ASN A 205 -2.69 -10.10 3.89
CA ASN A 205 -1.28 -10.51 3.86
C ASN A 205 -0.54 -9.87 2.68
N LEU A 206 -1.22 -9.68 1.55
CA LEU A 206 -0.68 -9.00 0.39
C LEU A 206 -0.37 -7.53 0.70
N VAL A 207 -1.37 -6.79 1.19
CA VAL A 207 -1.23 -5.36 1.53
C VAL A 207 -0.11 -5.15 2.55
N LEU A 208 -0.09 -5.94 3.62
CA LEU A 208 0.92 -5.77 4.66
C LEU A 208 2.31 -6.10 4.16
N ALA A 209 2.49 -7.18 3.41
CA ALA A 209 3.82 -7.57 2.99
C ALA A 209 4.42 -6.65 1.90
N LEU A 210 3.59 -5.91 1.15
CA LEU A 210 4.07 -4.91 0.19
C LEU A 210 4.63 -3.68 0.91
N LEU A 211 4.10 -3.37 2.08
CA LEU A 211 4.50 -2.21 2.87
C LEU A 211 5.80 -2.48 3.63
N LYS A 212 6.72 -1.52 3.57
CA LYS A 212 7.94 -1.53 4.37
C LYS A 212 7.63 -1.45 5.87
N ASP A 213 8.46 -2.11 6.65
CA ASP A 213 8.48 -1.96 8.10
C ASP A 213 9.02 -0.57 8.49
N ALA A 214 8.52 -0.03 9.60
CA ALA A 214 8.96 1.24 10.19
C ALA A 214 8.91 2.43 9.21
N PRO A 215 7.70 2.90 8.83
CA PRO A 215 7.58 3.99 7.87
C PRO A 215 8.22 5.29 8.39
N PRO A 216 8.82 6.12 7.49
CA PRO A 216 9.62 7.27 7.92
C PRO A 216 8.82 8.38 8.65
N PHE A 217 7.50 8.43 8.45
CA PHE A 217 6.63 9.36 9.16
C PHE A 217 6.31 8.93 10.59
N SER A 218 6.45 7.64 10.93
CA SER A 218 6.08 7.12 12.24
C SER A 218 7.23 7.28 13.24
N ASP A 219 7.16 8.32 14.07
CA ASP A 219 8.06 8.52 15.22
C ASP A 219 7.92 7.40 16.28
N GLN A 220 6.88 6.56 16.21
CA GLN A 220 6.48 5.61 17.26
C GLN A 220 6.33 4.17 16.73
N GLY A 221 7.45 3.55 16.40
CA GLY A 221 7.48 2.12 16.05
C GLY A 221 6.85 1.80 14.69
N ASN A 222 6.59 0.51 14.46
CA ASN A 222 6.17 0.01 13.16
C ASN A 222 4.66 0.19 12.94
N PHE A 223 4.25 1.29 12.31
CA PHE A 223 2.84 1.59 12.01
C PHE A 223 2.14 0.52 11.16
N LYS A 224 2.90 -0.32 10.44
CA LYS A 224 2.36 -1.51 9.75
C LYS A 224 1.66 -2.48 10.70
N ILE A 225 2.11 -2.59 11.95
CA ILE A 225 1.47 -3.42 12.98
C ILE A 225 0.09 -2.83 13.32
N THR A 226 0.02 -1.52 13.56
CA THR A 226 -1.24 -0.82 13.80
C THR A 226 -2.21 -0.97 12.62
N LEU A 227 -1.70 -0.89 11.39
CA LEU A 227 -2.49 -1.12 10.19
C LEU A 227 -3.01 -2.57 10.10
N ALA A 228 -2.19 -3.55 10.48
CA ALA A 228 -2.61 -4.97 10.53
C ALA A 228 -3.71 -5.20 11.57
N GLU A 229 -3.55 -4.65 12.78
CA GLU A 229 -4.57 -4.69 13.84
C GLU A 229 -5.88 -4.07 13.38
N PHE A 230 -5.80 -2.93 12.67
CA PHE A 230 -6.95 -2.28 12.07
C PHE A 230 -7.69 -3.21 11.09
N TYR A 231 -7.00 -3.85 10.14
CA TYR A 231 -7.67 -4.75 9.19
C TYR A 231 -8.29 -5.97 9.86
N HIS A 232 -7.61 -6.58 10.84
CA HIS A 232 -8.19 -7.69 11.62
C HIS A 232 -9.46 -7.25 12.36
N LYS A 233 -9.42 -6.07 12.99
CA LYS A 233 -10.58 -5.47 13.65
C LYS A 233 -11.69 -5.16 12.64
N SER A 234 -11.34 -4.66 11.47
CA SER A 234 -12.26 -4.34 10.39
C SER A 234 -13.07 -5.57 9.97
N VAL A 235 -12.40 -6.67 9.57
CA VAL A 235 -13.11 -7.90 9.15
C VAL A 235 -13.95 -8.48 10.29
N ARG A 236 -13.42 -8.49 11.51
CA ARG A 236 -14.12 -9.04 12.69
C ARG A 236 -15.45 -8.33 12.99
N ASN A 237 -15.52 -7.01 12.75
CA ASN A 237 -16.70 -6.20 13.08
C ASN A 237 -17.49 -5.78 11.82
N CYS A 238 -17.15 -6.31 10.64
CA CYS A 238 -17.76 -5.92 9.36
C CYS A 238 -19.28 -6.05 9.38
N ASP A 239 -19.80 -7.23 9.75
CA ASP A 239 -21.25 -7.48 9.77
C ASP A 239 -21.98 -6.61 10.79
N GLU A 240 -21.38 -6.42 11.97
CA GLU A 240 -21.95 -5.55 13.00
C GLU A 240 -22.06 -4.10 12.52
N ILE A 241 -21.02 -3.59 11.85
CA ILE A 241 -20.98 -2.21 11.35
C ILE A 241 -21.91 -2.01 10.14
N LEU A 242 -21.94 -2.96 9.21
CA LEU A 242 -22.67 -2.83 7.95
C LEU A 242 -24.14 -3.21 8.07
N LEU A 243 -24.46 -4.22 8.87
CA LEU A 243 -25.82 -4.75 9.03
C LEU A 243 -26.48 -4.31 10.35
N GLY A 244 -25.71 -3.80 11.31
CA GLY A 244 -26.22 -3.18 12.54
C GLY A 244 -26.42 -4.12 13.73
N GLY A 245 -25.75 -5.27 13.77
CA GLY A 245 -25.93 -6.27 14.84
C GLY A 245 -27.35 -6.91 14.83
N PRO A 246 -27.63 -7.89 15.70
CA PRO A 246 -28.87 -8.68 15.65
C PRO A 246 -30.16 -7.90 15.94
N ASN A 247 -30.07 -6.61 16.30
CA ASN A 247 -31.20 -5.76 16.71
C ASN A 247 -31.47 -4.57 15.80
N VAL A 248 -30.70 -4.36 14.73
CA VAL A 248 -31.09 -3.34 13.73
C VAL A 248 -32.21 -3.91 12.88
N VAL A 249 -33.39 -3.31 13.05
CA VAL A 249 -34.52 -3.55 12.15
C VAL A 249 -34.05 -3.06 10.78
N PRO A 250 -33.93 -3.95 9.77
CA PRO A 250 -33.65 -3.51 8.41
C PRO A 250 -34.70 -2.46 8.05
N TRP A 251 -34.35 -1.51 7.19
CA TRP A 251 -35.31 -0.66 6.48
C TRP A 251 -36.27 -1.55 5.63
N GLY A 252 -37.17 -2.28 6.31
CA GLY A 252 -37.76 -3.49 5.74
C GLY A 252 -38.62 -4.35 6.68
N LYS A 253 -38.94 -3.95 7.92
CA LYS A 253 -40.10 -4.53 8.65
C LYS A 253 -41.32 -3.61 8.75
N ARG A 254 -41.30 -2.46 8.08
CA ARG A 254 -42.51 -1.71 7.66
C ARG A 254 -42.23 -1.05 6.31
N GLY A 255 -42.58 -1.75 5.23
CA GLY A 255 -42.43 -1.27 3.85
C GLY A 255 -41.09 -1.68 3.25
N ALA A 256 -41.14 -2.57 2.27
CA ALA A 256 -40.00 -2.93 1.44
C ALA A 256 -39.56 -1.70 0.64
N VAL A 257 -38.24 -1.45 0.57
CA VAL A 257 -37.66 -0.54 -0.41
C VAL A 257 -38.05 -1.06 -1.80
N GLY A 258 -39.07 -0.47 -2.41
CA GLY A 258 -39.57 -0.82 -3.74
C GLY A 258 -38.99 0.08 -4.82
N GLU A 259 -39.28 -0.23 -6.09
CA GLU A 259 -38.79 0.49 -7.28
C GLU A 259 -38.98 2.02 -7.22
N ASP A 260 -39.95 2.51 -6.46
CA ASP A 260 -40.29 3.94 -6.32
C ASP A 260 -39.52 4.71 -5.23
N TRP A 261 -38.53 4.09 -4.55
CA TRP A 261 -37.93 4.66 -3.32
C TRP A 261 -36.66 5.49 -3.52
N LEU A 262 -36.05 5.49 -4.70
CA LEU A 262 -34.74 6.10 -4.95
C LEU A 262 -34.71 6.95 -6.23
N ALA A 263 -35.47 8.04 -6.25
CA ALA A 263 -35.14 9.15 -7.15
C ALA A 263 -33.93 9.90 -6.55
N VAL A 264 -32.71 9.45 -6.83
CA VAL A 264 -31.51 10.22 -6.48
C VAL A 264 -31.39 11.36 -7.50
N SER A 265 -31.73 12.58 -7.07
CA SER A 265 -31.33 13.78 -7.81
C SER A 265 -29.80 13.75 -7.89
N THR A 266 -29.26 13.97 -9.09
CA THR A 266 -27.81 13.94 -9.33
C THR A 266 -27.09 14.78 -8.28
N LEU A 267 -25.97 14.28 -7.72
CA LEU A 267 -25.17 15.02 -6.75
C LEU A 267 -24.70 16.33 -7.38
N GLY A 268 -25.44 17.40 -7.08
CA GLY A 268 -25.29 18.70 -7.68
C GLY A 268 -24.07 19.42 -7.14
N LEU A 269 -23.18 19.78 -8.06
CA LEU A 269 -22.14 20.81 -7.94
C LEU A 269 -21.20 20.72 -6.74
N ALA A 270 -19.98 20.23 -7.01
CA ALA A 270 -18.85 20.46 -6.15
C ALA A 270 -17.62 20.90 -6.98
N ARG A 271 -16.95 21.96 -6.51
CA ARG A 271 -15.62 22.32 -7.03
C ARG A 271 -14.67 21.15 -6.84
N ARG A 272 -13.58 21.07 -7.62
CA ARG A 272 -12.58 19.98 -7.56
C ARG A 272 -12.23 19.51 -6.14
N SER A 273 -11.97 20.44 -5.22
CA SER A 273 -11.60 20.15 -3.83
C SER A 273 -12.75 19.64 -2.95
N GLU A 274 -14.00 19.91 -3.32
CA GLU A 274 -15.17 19.59 -2.51
C GLU A 274 -15.61 18.13 -2.69
N LEU A 275 -15.58 17.59 -3.91
CA LEU A 275 -15.82 16.15 -4.14
C LEU A 275 -14.79 15.28 -3.43
N GLU A 276 -13.51 15.60 -3.59
CA GLU A 276 -12.43 14.85 -2.94
C GLU A 276 -12.54 14.97 -1.41
N ARG A 277 -12.94 16.14 -0.88
CA ARG A 277 -13.20 16.34 0.56
C ARG A 277 -14.36 15.51 1.06
N MET A 278 -15.46 15.43 0.31
CA MET A 278 -16.63 14.62 0.67
C MET A 278 -16.27 13.13 0.71
N ALA A 279 -15.55 12.65 -0.31
CA ALA A 279 -15.08 11.27 -0.38
C ALA A 279 -14.10 10.95 0.75
N ALA A 280 -13.07 11.78 0.97
CA ALA A 280 -12.07 11.58 2.01
C ALA A 280 -12.66 11.59 3.42
N ARG A 281 -13.73 12.38 3.67
CA ARG A 281 -14.43 12.39 4.96
C ARG A 281 -15.44 11.25 5.10
N GLY A 282 -15.77 10.55 4.01
CA GLY A 282 -16.90 9.62 3.99
C GLY A 282 -18.24 10.28 4.28
N ALA A 283 -18.35 11.59 3.99
CA ALA A 283 -19.49 12.43 4.36
C ALA A 283 -20.35 12.78 3.13
N VAL A 284 -20.62 11.77 2.29
CA VAL A 284 -21.49 11.91 1.13
C VAL A 284 -22.94 11.76 1.58
N LYS A 285 -23.77 12.75 1.23
CA LYS A 285 -25.20 12.75 1.48
C LYS A 285 -25.94 12.67 0.14
N LEU A 286 -26.95 11.82 0.07
CA LEU A 286 -27.83 11.68 -1.07
C LEU A 286 -29.20 12.27 -0.73
N GLU A 287 -29.79 12.97 -1.69
CA GLU A 287 -31.20 13.31 -1.66
C GLU A 287 -31.98 12.13 -2.24
N ILE A 288 -32.95 11.62 -1.51
CA ILE A 288 -33.80 10.50 -1.91
C ILE A 288 -35.27 10.89 -1.77
N GLN A 289 -36.11 10.49 -2.72
CA GLN A 289 -37.57 10.58 -2.56
C GLN A 289 -38.12 9.33 -1.91
N ASN A 290 -38.60 9.46 -0.68
CA ASN A 290 -39.30 8.40 0.02
C ASN A 290 -40.83 8.54 -0.19
N PRO A 291 -41.54 7.49 -0.64
CA PRO A 291 -42.99 7.55 -0.89
C PRO A 291 -43.85 7.90 0.34
N ILE A 292 -43.32 7.65 1.55
CA ILE A 292 -44.03 7.85 2.82
C ILE A 292 -43.57 9.14 3.52
N LEU A 293 -42.26 9.38 3.52
CA LEU A 293 -41.62 10.47 4.28
C LEU A 293 -41.31 11.71 3.43
N GLY A 294 -41.51 11.64 2.11
CA GLY A 294 -41.16 12.70 1.17
C GLY A 294 -39.66 12.75 0.89
N GLU A 295 -39.16 13.93 0.54
CA GLU A 295 -37.73 14.14 0.28
C GLU A 295 -36.90 14.02 1.58
N LEU A 296 -35.89 13.17 1.55
CA LEU A 296 -34.97 12.94 2.66
C LEU A 296 -33.53 13.13 2.20
N THR A 297 -32.71 13.72 3.06
CA THR A 297 -31.26 13.73 2.89
C THR A 297 -30.65 12.65 3.78
N VAL A 298 -30.06 11.62 3.19
CA VAL A 298 -29.51 10.45 3.90
C VAL A 298 -28.02 10.34 3.64
N GLU A 299 -27.23 9.99 4.66
CA GLU A 299 -25.82 9.67 4.47
C GLU A 299 -25.68 8.38 3.65
N LEU A 300 -24.82 8.40 2.63
CA LEU A 300 -24.58 7.25 1.75
C LEU A 300 -24.31 5.97 2.54
N PHE A 301 -23.45 6.05 3.56
CA PHE A 301 -23.11 4.88 4.38
C PHE A 301 -24.32 4.33 5.17
N ALA A 302 -25.26 5.18 5.59
CA ALA A 302 -26.45 4.75 6.33
C ALA A 302 -27.38 3.87 5.49
N LEU A 303 -27.24 3.89 4.16
CA LEU A 303 -27.98 3.04 3.24
C LEU A 303 -27.43 1.60 3.15
N ALA A 304 -26.25 1.31 3.73
CA ALA A 304 -25.61 0.01 3.61
C ALA A 304 -26.48 -1.14 4.14
N SER A 305 -27.02 -1.02 5.36
CA SER A 305 -27.87 -2.06 5.96
C SER A 305 -29.16 -2.28 5.17
N ALA A 306 -29.71 -1.23 4.57
CA ALA A 306 -30.89 -1.31 3.71
C ALA A 306 -30.59 -2.10 2.43
N PHE A 307 -29.60 -1.67 1.64
CA PHE A 307 -29.30 -2.30 0.33
C PHE A 307 -28.71 -3.71 0.44
N LEU A 308 -27.96 -4.00 1.51
CA LEU A 308 -27.45 -5.34 1.76
C LEU A 308 -28.54 -6.31 2.22
N GLY A 309 -29.65 -5.80 2.78
CA GLY A 309 -30.80 -6.61 3.19
C GLY A 309 -31.83 -6.91 2.08
N ILE A 310 -31.73 -6.26 0.92
CA ILE A 310 -32.64 -6.50 -0.21
C ILE A 310 -32.15 -7.68 -1.04
N GLU A 311 -33.04 -8.59 -1.43
CA GLU A 311 -32.68 -9.78 -2.24
C GLU A 311 -32.76 -9.53 -3.76
N GLU A 312 -33.67 -8.65 -4.20
CA GLU A 312 -33.98 -8.45 -5.62
C GLU A 312 -33.31 -7.21 -6.23
N SER A 313 -32.75 -7.37 -7.43
CA SER A 313 -32.12 -6.29 -8.20
C SER A 313 -33.08 -5.54 -9.13
N ALA A 314 -34.38 -5.85 -9.09
CA ALA A 314 -35.37 -5.19 -9.94
C ALA A 314 -35.56 -3.72 -9.55
N GLY A 315 -35.50 -2.82 -10.52
CA GLY A 315 -35.64 -1.38 -10.32
C GLY A 315 -34.97 -0.56 -11.43
N ASP A 316 -34.95 0.76 -11.25
CA ASP A 316 -34.35 1.68 -12.20
C ASP A 316 -32.80 1.59 -12.24
N ALA A 317 -32.18 2.33 -13.14
CA ALA A 317 -30.73 2.31 -13.31
C ALA A 317 -29.95 2.78 -12.06
N VAL A 318 -30.51 3.71 -11.30
CA VAL A 318 -29.88 4.28 -10.09
C VAL A 318 -29.94 3.26 -8.96
N TYR A 319 -31.13 2.67 -8.74
CA TYR A 319 -31.35 1.59 -7.80
C TYR A 319 -30.43 0.41 -8.10
N ARG A 320 -30.39 -0.09 -9.34
CA ARG A 320 -29.52 -1.19 -9.75
C ARG A 320 -28.05 -0.88 -9.48
N PHE A 321 -27.60 0.33 -9.80
CA PHE A 321 -26.24 0.75 -9.50
C PHE A 321 -25.92 0.66 -8.00
N PHE A 322 -26.74 1.25 -7.13
CA PHE A 322 -26.50 1.20 -5.69
C PHE A 322 -26.62 -0.22 -5.13
N PHE A 323 -27.57 -1.02 -5.61
CA PHE A 323 -27.75 -2.43 -5.24
C PHE A 323 -26.47 -3.24 -5.46
N TYR A 324 -25.82 -3.09 -6.62
CA TYR A 324 -24.57 -3.77 -6.92
C TYR A 324 -23.34 -3.10 -6.28
N LEU A 325 -23.34 -1.77 -6.14
CA LEU A 325 -22.29 -1.02 -5.45
C LEU A 325 -22.11 -1.51 -4.00
N PHE A 326 -23.20 -1.64 -3.24
CA PHE A 326 -23.13 -2.08 -1.84
C PHE A 326 -22.65 -3.53 -1.70
N ARG A 327 -23.04 -4.42 -2.63
CA ARG A 327 -22.55 -5.81 -2.67
C ARG A 327 -21.07 -5.89 -2.96
N PHE A 328 -20.60 -5.13 -3.95
CA PHE A 328 -19.19 -5.06 -4.26
C PHE A 328 -18.40 -4.43 -3.11
N PHE A 329 -18.90 -3.34 -2.52
CA PHE A 329 -18.33 -2.74 -1.33
C PHE A 329 -18.20 -3.74 -0.17
N TYR A 330 -19.23 -4.54 0.09
CA TYR A 330 -19.19 -5.61 1.10
C TYR A 330 -18.09 -6.64 0.80
N GLN A 331 -17.96 -7.09 -0.46
CA GLN A 331 -16.88 -8.00 -0.86
C GLN A 331 -15.49 -7.38 -0.67
N LEU A 332 -15.31 -6.11 -1.03
CA LEU A 332 -14.03 -5.41 -0.84
C LEU A 332 -13.64 -5.35 0.64
N VAL A 333 -14.59 -5.02 1.52
CA VAL A 333 -14.36 -4.96 2.96
C VAL A 333 -13.99 -6.33 3.52
N HIS A 334 -14.78 -7.36 3.20
CA HIS A 334 -14.56 -8.72 3.69
C HIS A 334 -13.23 -9.30 3.19
N ALA A 335 -12.81 -8.94 1.98
CA ALA A 335 -11.55 -9.36 1.40
C ALA A 335 -10.34 -8.51 1.83
N CYS A 336 -10.52 -7.42 2.59
CA CYS A 336 -9.48 -6.40 2.84
C CYS A 336 -8.88 -5.80 1.55
N ALA A 337 -9.68 -5.67 0.48
CA ALA A 337 -9.28 -5.18 -0.83
C ALA A 337 -9.42 -3.66 -0.96
N PHE A 338 -8.95 -2.91 0.03
CA PHE A 338 -9.00 -1.46 0.08
C PHE A 338 -7.74 -0.93 0.75
N ILE A 339 -7.33 0.30 0.42
CA ILE A 339 -6.05 0.89 0.86
C ILE A 339 -6.20 2.36 1.24
N PRO A 340 -5.34 2.87 2.14
CA PRO A 340 -5.29 4.28 2.44
C PRO A 340 -4.69 5.06 1.26
N ALA A 341 -5.08 6.32 1.12
CA ALA A 341 -4.60 7.25 0.11
C ALA A 341 -4.50 8.66 0.70
N VAL A 342 -3.38 9.34 0.40
CA VAL A 342 -3.13 10.70 0.89
C VAL A 342 -4.02 11.70 0.18
N TRP A 343 -4.69 12.56 0.94
CA TRP A 343 -5.40 13.72 0.43
C TRP A 343 -4.95 14.99 1.16
N LEU A 344 -4.64 16.06 0.41
CA LEU A 344 -4.07 17.30 0.92
C LEU A 344 -4.85 18.51 0.42
N ASP A 345 -5.67 19.14 1.28
CA ASP A 345 -6.38 20.41 1.00
C ASP A 345 -6.97 21.06 2.28
N PRO A 346 -6.37 22.13 2.84
CA PRO A 346 -4.93 22.41 2.94
C PRO A 346 -4.23 21.53 4.00
N GLU A 347 -5.01 20.81 4.80
CA GLU A 347 -4.55 19.84 5.79
C GLU A 347 -4.39 18.46 5.14
N LEU A 348 -3.47 17.66 5.68
CA LEU A 348 -3.35 16.26 5.36
C LEU A 348 -4.52 15.49 5.98
N ARG A 349 -5.17 14.63 5.19
CA ARG A 349 -6.01 13.53 5.67
C ARG A 349 -5.70 12.26 4.88
N ILE A 350 -6.22 11.15 5.39
CA ILE A 350 -6.21 9.86 4.70
C ILE A 350 -7.63 9.54 4.25
N ALA A 351 -7.81 9.30 2.96
CA ALA A 351 -8.98 8.67 2.40
C ALA A 351 -8.72 7.17 2.21
N TRP A 352 -9.76 6.38 2.04
CA TRP A 352 -9.64 4.95 1.76
C TRP A 352 -10.34 4.62 0.45
N LYS A 353 -9.65 3.91 -0.44
CA LYS A 353 -10.12 3.58 -1.79
C LYS A 353 -9.92 2.10 -2.12
N PRO A 354 -10.58 1.56 -3.16
CA PRO A 354 -10.37 0.18 -3.58
C PRO A 354 -8.92 -0.09 -3.98
N LEU A 355 -8.43 -1.31 -3.73
CA LEU A 355 -7.13 -1.77 -4.19
C LEU A 355 -7.21 -2.14 -5.70
N SER A 356 -7.26 -1.14 -6.57
CA SER A 356 -7.47 -1.29 -8.02
C SER A 356 -6.29 -1.91 -8.77
N SER A 357 -5.14 -2.12 -8.11
CA SER A 357 -4.00 -2.84 -8.67
C SER A 357 -4.25 -4.36 -8.82
N ILE A 358 -5.29 -4.89 -8.17
CA ILE A 358 -5.69 -6.28 -8.26
C ILE A 358 -6.70 -6.46 -9.40
N ALA A 359 -6.45 -7.44 -10.25
CA ALA A 359 -7.25 -7.67 -11.46
C ALA A 359 -8.72 -7.98 -11.15
N GLU A 360 -9.01 -8.75 -10.09
CA GLU A 360 -10.38 -9.06 -9.65
C GLU A 360 -11.13 -7.80 -9.17
N VAL A 361 -10.42 -6.88 -8.51
CA VAL A 361 -10.98 -5.61 -8.03
C VAL A 361 -11.24 -4.67 -9.19
N GLU A 362 -10.27 -4.52 -10.11
CA GLU A 362 -10.45 -3.74 -11.33
C GLU A 362 -11.64 -4.27 -12.14
N ALA A 363 -11.72 -5.58 -12.37
CA ALA A 363 -12.77 -6.18 -13.17
C ALA A 363 -14.16 -5.92 -12.56
N GLY A 364 -14.27 -6.02 -11.22
CA GLY A 364 -15.51 -5.68 -10.51
C GLY A 364 -15.88 -4.20 -10.62
N MET A 365 -14.89 -3.30 -10.53
CA MET A 365 -15.11 -1.87 -10.74
C MET A 365 -15.54 -1.56 -12.18
N SER A 366 -14.90 -2.17 -13.17
CA SER A 366 -15.21 -2.03 -14.59
C SER A 366 -16.61 -2.54 -14.92
N ALA A 367 -16.99 -3.69 -14.34
CA ALA A 367 -18.34 -4.22 -14.43
C ALA A 367 -19.38 -3.25 -13.85
N LEU A 368 -19.16 -2.70 -12.65
CA LEU A 368 -20.03 -1.66 -12.08
C LEU A 368 -20.08 -0.39 -12.94
N ALA A 369 -18.94 0.05 -13.48
CA ALA A 369 -18.82 1.26 -14.27
C ALA A 369 -19.65 1.19 -15.55
N ALA A 370 -19.81 0.00 -16.14
CA ALA A 370 -20.65 -0.22 -17.31
C ALA A 370 -22.14 0.11 -17.05
N HIS A 371 -22.60 -0.05 -15.81
CA HIS A 371 -23.99 0.23 -15.40
C HIS A 371 -24.15 1.55 -14.64
N ALA A 372 -23.07 2.30 -14.42
CA ALA A 372 -23.11 3.49 -13.60
C ALA A 372 -23.86 4.65 -14.30
N PRO A 373 -24.98 5.14 -13.73
CA PRO A 373 -25.65 6.31 -14.24
C PRO A 373 -24.78 7.57 -14.06
N PRO A 374 -25.07 8.67 -14.78
CA PRO A 374 -24.29 9.91 -14.71
C PRO A 374 -24.57 10.71 -13.42
N LEU A 375 -24.27 10.11 -12.27
CA LEU A 375 -24.52 10.65 -10.93
C LEU A 375 -23.48 11.69 -10.50
N LEU A 376 -22.26 11.62 -11.06
CA LEU A 376 -21.15 12.51 -10.73
C LEU A 376 -21.14 13.74 -11.65
N GLU A 377 -21.02 14.93 -11.06
CA GLU A 377 -20.82 16.19 -11.77
C GLU A 377 -19.38 16.68 -11.65
N ILE A 378 -18.73 17.01 -12.77
CA ILE A 378 -17.32 17.38 -12.86
C ILE A 378 -17.19 18.75 -13.53
N LEU A 379 -16.33 19.60 -12.98
CA LEU A 379 -15.93 20.86 -13.59
C LEU A 379 -14.59 20.68 -14.33
N PRO A 380 -14.55 20.76 -15.68
CA PRO A 380 -13.32 20.59 -16.44
C PRO A 380 -12.38 21.79 -16.27
N HIS A 381 -11.07 21.49 -16.27
CA HIS A 381 -9.97 22.44 -16.00
C HIS A 381 -9.86 23.59 -17.03
N LEU A 382 -10.51 23.48 -18.19
CA LEU A 382 -10.20 24.32 -19.37
C LEU A 382 -11.31 25.27 -19.83
N LYS A 383 -12.54 25.22 -19.28
CA LYS A 383 -13.62 26.16 -19.66
C LYS A 383 -14.44 26.56 -18.43
N LYS A 384 -14.48 27.87 -18.15
CA LYS A 384 -15.31 28.45 -17.08
C LYS A 384 -16.77 27.99 -17.23
N ASN A 385 -17.32 27.43 -16.14
CA ASN A 385 -18.75 27.25 -15.84
C ASN A 385 -19.57 26.18 -16.60
N VAL A 386 -18.97 25.23 -17.34
CA VAL A 386 -19.75 24.11 -17.92
C VAL A 386 -19.55 22.85 -17.07
N VAL A 387 -20.57 22.51 -16.28
CA VAL A 387 -20.64 21.23 -15.55
C VAL A 387 -20.80 20.09 -16.56
N GLN A 388 -19.94 19.08 -16.48
CA GLN A 388 -20.02 17.86 -17.29
C GLN A 388 -20.33 16.67 -16.39
N LYS A 389 -20.99 15.65 -16.92
CA LYS A 389 -21.21 14.41 -16.16
C LYS A 389 -19.95 13.54 -16.20
N GLY A 390 -19.61 12.92 -15.08
CA GLY A 390 -18.52 11.94 -14.99
C GLY A 390 -18.85 10.63 -15.71
N ASP A 391 -17.81 9.97 -16.21
CA ASP A 391 -17.94 8.61 -16.73
C ASP A 391 -18.27 7.59 -15.61
N GLY A 392 -18.51 6.34 -16.02
CA GLY A 392 -18.89 5.29 -15.07
C GLY A 392 -17.79 4.98 -14.07
N MET A 393 -16.53 4.93 -14.52
CA MET A 393 -15.39 4.59 -13.67
C MET A 393 -15.15 5.65 -12.59
N SER A 394 -15.14 6.94 -12.97
CA SER A 394 -15.03 8.05 -12.02
C SER A 394 -16.15 8.03 -10.98
N THR A 395 -17.36 7.64 -11.40
CA THR A 395 -18.53 7.52 -10.51
C THR A 395 -18.36 6.38 -9.50
N VAL A 396 -17.94 5.20 -9.95
CA VAL A 396 -17.68 4.04 -9.10
C VAL A 396 -16.56 4.33 -8.09
N GLU A 397 -15.43 4.86 -8.56
CA GLU A 397 -14.29 5.20 -7.70
C GLU A 397 -14.66 6.20 -6.62
N PHE A 398 -15.42 7.26 -6.97
CA PHE A 398 -15.90 8.25 -6.00
C PHE A 398 -16.75 7.61 -4.89
N PHE A 399 -17.77 6.85 -5.27
CA PHE A 399 -18.70 6.26 -4.30
C PHE A 399 -18.05 5.18 -3.44
N LEU A 400 -17.21 4.32 -4.02
CA LEU A 400 -16.46 3.33 -3.25
C LEU A 400 -15.47 4.01 -2.29
N THR A 401 -14.76 5.05 -2.73
CA THR A 401 -13.85 5.81 -1.85
C THR A 401 -14.60 6.46 -0.68
N ALA A 402 -15.79 7.02 -0.94
CA ALA A 402 -16.62 7.59 0.11
C ALA A 402 -17.12 6.52 1.12
N LEU A 403 -17.61 5.38 0.62
CA LEU A 403 -18.06 4.26 1.46
C LEU A 403 -16.94 3.67 2.31
N LEU A 404 -15.78 3.40 1.71
CA LEU A 404 -14.62 2.85 2.40
C LEU A 404 -14.06 3.81 3.44
N SER A 405 -13.98 5.10 3.14
CA SER A 405 -13.55 6.11 4.13
C SER A 405 -14.55 6.19 5.30
N ALA A 406 -15.85 6.20 5.01
CA ALA A 406 -16.91 6.20 6.03
C ALA A 406 -16.92 4.93 6.90
N TYR A 407 -16.58 3.79 6.31
CA TYR A 407 -16.45 2.50 6.98
C TYR A 407 -15.26 2.50 7.95
N VAL A 408 -14.09 2.92 7.48
CA VAL A 408 -12.87 2.98 8.30
C VAL A 408 -13.08 3.87 9.51
N HIS A 409 -13.72 5.03 9.35
CA HIS A 409 -14.02 5.93 10.47
C HIS A 409 -14.92 5.28 11.53
N ARG A 410 -15.85 4.40 11.13
CA ARG A 410 -16.70 3.64 12.06
C ARG A 410 -15.93 2.54 12.78
N VAL A 411 -15.01 1.85 12.09
CA VAL A 411 -14.10 0.89 12.71
C VAL A 411 -13.18 1.57 13.73
N GLY A 412 -12.64 2.75 13.40
CA GLY A 412 -11.84 3.56 14.32
C GLY A 412 -12.64 4.01 15.55
N ALA A 413 -13.91 4.38 15.37
CA ALA A 413 -14.79 4.80 16.46
C ALA A 413 -15.10 3.69 17.49
N LEU A 414 -14.83 2.42 17.18
CA LEU A 414 -14.95 1.31 18.15
C LEU A 414 -13.87 1.36 19.24
N ASP A 415 -12.81 2.15 19.08
CA ASP A 415 -11.79 2.30 20.12
C ASP A 415 -12.30 3.17 21.27
N ALA A 416 -12.32 2.60 22.48
CA ALA A 416 -12.92 3.22 23.66
C ALA A 416 -12.21 4.51 24.15
N ASP A 417 -10.94 4.72 23.80
CA ASP A 417 -10.16 5.89 24.23
C ASP A 417 -9.40 6.53 23.08
N ARG A 418 -10.01 7.57 22.48
CA ARG A 418 -9.36 8.43 21.46
C ARG A 418 -8.12 9.14 21.99
N SER A 419 -8.06 9.47 23.29
CA SER A 419 -6.96 10.25 23.87
C SER A 419 -5.69 9.43 24.08
N ALA A 420 -5.82 8.09 24.08
CA ALA A 420 -4.71 7.16 24.16
C ALA A 420 -4.09 6.80 22.79
N GLN A 421 -4.75 7.18 21.68
CA GLN A 421 -4.25 6.86 20.34
C GLN A 421 -3.08 7.76 19.92
N ASP A 422 -2.15 7.18 19.17
CA ASP A 422 -1.11 7.97 18.53
C ASP A 422 -1.68 8.83 17.39
N LEU A 423 -0.92 9.86 17.00
CA LEU A 423 -1.33 10.82 16.00
C LEU A 423 -1.70 10.17 14.66
N PHE A 424 -0.95 9.18 14.20
CA PHE A 424 -1.17 8.59 12.89
C PHE A 424 -2.38 7.67 12.89
N SER A 425 -2.66 6.98 14.00
CA SER A 425 -3.94 6.25 14.17
C SER A 425 -5.15 7.19 14.04
N LEU A 426 -5.08 8.39 14.65
CA LEU A 426 -6.15 9.39 14.53
C LEU A 426 -6.36 9.87 13.08
N ILE A 427 -5.27 10.10 12.34
CA ILE A 427 -5.36 10.59 10.96
C ILE A 427 -5.84 9.48 10.02
N PHE A 428 -5.36 8.23 10.17
CA PHE A 428 -5.71 7.11 9.30
C PHE A 428 -7.11 6.56 9.57
N PHE A 429 -7.52 6.44 10.83
CA PHE A 429 -8.71 5.68 11.21
C PHE A 429 -9.86 6.53 11.75
N HIS A 430 -9.62 7.80 12.12
CA HIS A 430 -10.67 8.67 12.70
C HIS A 430 -11.04 9.88 11.82
N GLY A 431 -10.37 10.06 10.68
CA GLY A 431 -10.63 11.17 9.75
C GLY A 431 -10.13 12.53 10.21
N GLU A 432 -9.25 12.56 11.21
CA GLU A 432 -8.64 13.79 11.74
C GLU A 432 -7.71 14.44 10.69
N GLY A 433 -7.68 15.77 10.67
CA GLY A 433 -6.78 16.54 9.80
C GLY A 433 -5.46 16.85 10.49
N LEU A 434 -4.37 16.86 9.72
CA LEU A 434 -3.06 17.30 10.19
C LEU A 434 -2.62 18.57 9.46
N ASN A 435 -2.27 19.60 10.23
CA ASN A 435 -1.66 20.80 9.68
C ASN A 435 -0.18 20.54 9.33
N VAL A 436 0.12 20.45 8.03
CA VAL A 436 1.45 20.16 7.50
C VAL A 436 2.36 21.39 7.42
N SER A 437 1.83 22.59 7.64
CA SER A 437 2.65 23.81 7.68
C SER A 437 3.50 23.91 8.95
N GLU A 438 3.19 23.09 9.96
CA GLU A 438 3.91 23.02 11.22
C GLU A 438 4.97 21.92 11.19
N HIS A 439 6.11 22.18 11.82
CA HIS A 439 7.12 21.16 12.05
C HIS A 439 6.61 20.15 13.10
N PRO A 440 6.79 18.83 12.92
CA PRO A 440 7.60 18.13 11.92
C PRO A 440 6.83 17.59 10.71
N TYR A 441 5.66 18.12 10.40
CA TYR A 441 4.71 17.45 9.50
C TYR A 441 4.82 17.88 8.03
N ARG A 442 5.80 18.71 7.69
CA ARG A 442 5.97 19.28 6.35
C ARG A 442 6.12 18.20 5.28
N SER A 443 7.00 17.23 5.52
CA SER A 443 7.24 16.13 4.58
C SER A 443 6.34 14.92 4.82
N THR A 444 5.43 14.97 5.81
CA THR A 444 4.57 13.84 6.15
C THR A 444 3.65 13.39 5.01
N PRO A 445 2.99 14.28 4.23
CA PRO A 445 2.15 13.84 3.11
C PRO A 445 2.92 13.02 2.07
N GLN A 446 4.10 13.49 1.66
CA GLN A 446 4.95 12.81 0.68
C GLN A 446 5.54 11.53 1.27
N SER A 447 5.89 11.54 2.56
CA SER A 447 6.39 10.35 3.26
C SER A 447 5.35 9.23 3.30
N ILE A 448 4.09 9.56 3.63
CA ILE A 448 2.99 8.59 3.59
C ILE A 448 2.71 8.16 2.14
N ALA A 449 2.64 9.10 1.19
CA ALA A 449 2.37 8.78 -0.21
C ALA A 449 3.44 7.86 -0.80
N GLY A 450 4.72 8.09 -0.49
CA GLY A 450 5.83 7.23 -0.91
C GLY A 450 5.74 5.83 -0.29
N TRP A 451 5.42 5.74 1.01
CA TRP A 451 5.23 4.45 1.68
C TRP A 451 4.07 3.65 1.09
N LEU A 452 2.98 4.31 0.69
CA LEU A 452 1.79 3.68 0.10
C LEU A 452 1.89 3.43 -1.41
N ALA A 453 2.84 4.08 -2.10
CA ALA A 453 2.99 3.98 -3.56
C ALA A 453 3.15 2.54 -4.06
N VAL A 454 3.67 1.66 -3.20
CA VAL A 454 3.83 0.23 -3.49
C VAL A 454 2.51 -0.53 -3.66
N LEU A 455 1.41 -0.02 -3.13
CA LEU A 455 0.11 -0.67 -3.24
C LEU A 455 -0.57 -0.44 -4.60
N GLU A 456 -0.09 0.55 -5.36
CA GLU A 456 -0.59 0.90 -6.68
C GLU A 456 0.55 0.97 -7.71
N PRO A 457 1.19 -0.18 -8.02
CA PRO A 457 2.23 -0.21 -9.04
C PRO A 457 1.66 0.26 -10.38
N LYS A 458 2.31 1.25 -11.00
CA LYS A 458 2.05 1.58 -12.41
C LYS A 458 2.55 0.40 -13.26
N PRO A 459 1.78 -0.07 -14.25
CA PRO A 459 2.05 -1.35 -14.89
C PRO A 459 3.37 -1.32 -15.67
N GLY A 460 4.27 -2.22 -15.30
CA GLY A 460 5.20 -2.91 -16.19
C GLY A 460 4.90 -4.40 -16.06
N LYS A 461 4.87 -5.14 -17.17
CA LYS A 461 4.61 -6.58 -17.11
C LYS A 461 5.90 -7.30 -16.74
N LEU A 462 5.87 -8.06 -15.65
CA LEU A 462 6.96 -8.93 -15.25
C LEU A 462 6.58 -10.38 -15.56
N ARG A 463 7.53 -11.13 -16.11
CA ARG A 463 7.44 -12.58 -16.28
C ARG A 463 8.55 -13.23 -15.49
N LEU A 464 8.19 -14.23 -14.72
CA LEU A 464 9.13 -15.09 -14.00
C LEU A 464 9.07 -16.48 -14.61
N GLU A 465 10.22 -17.00 -14.99
CA GLU A 465 10.36 -18.35 -15.54
C GLU A 465 11.24 -19.18 -14.61
N LEU A 466 10.69 -20.26 -14.08
CA LEU A 466 11.44 -21.24 -13.31
C LEU A 466 11.90 -22.39 -14.21
N LYS A 467 13.20 -22.66 -14.28
CA LYS A 467 13.79 -23.79 -15.02
C LYS A 467 14.40 -24.80 -14.06
N LEU A 468 14.06 -26.07 -14.28
CA LEU A 468 14.61 -27.20 -13.53
C LEU A 468 15.83 -27.76 -14.26
N THR A 469 16.99 -27.80 -13.59
CA THR A 469 18.15 -28.59 -14.05
C THR A 469 18.34 -29.81 -13.14
N LYS A 470 19.19 -30.77 -13.53
CA LYS A 470 19.40 -32.01 -12.75
C LYS A 470 19.93 -31.77 -11.33
N THR A 471 20.55 -30.61 -11.09
CA THR A 471 21.25 -30.29 -9.83
C THR A 471 20.77 -29.01 -9.15
N SER A 472 20.01 -28.14 -9.84
CA SER A 472 19.53 -26.88 -9.26
C SER A 472 18.25 -26.35 -9.93
N TYR A 473 17.53 -25.50 -9.20
CA TYR A 473 16.34 -24.78 -9.66
C TYR A 473 16.77 -23.37 -10.09
N LEU A 474 16.75 -23.06 -11.38
CA LEU A 474 17.17 -21.76 -11.89
C LEU A 474 15.96 -20.86 -12.09
N LEU A 475 15.92 -19.74 -11.37
CA LEU A 475 14.97 -18.67 -11.58
C LEU A 475 15.51 -17.68 -12.62
N LYS A 476 14.66 -17.27 -13.55
CA LYS A 476 14.90 -16.19 -14.51
C LYS A 476 13.76 -15.18 -14.46
N ALA A 477 14.09 -13.91 -14.71
CA ALA A 477 13.11 -12.83 -14.78
C ALA A 477 13.25 -12.09 -16.12
N GLU A 478 12.12 -11.85 -16.77
CA GLU A 478 12.01 -11.03 -17.96
C GLU A 478 11.02 -9.89 -17.70
N LEU A 479 11.38 -8.70 -18.17
CA LEU A 479 10.62 -7.48 -17.99
C LEU A 479 10.08 -7.00 -19.35
N LYS A 480 8.84 -6.52 -19.36
CA LYS A 480 8.25 -5.80 -20.49
C LYS A 480 7.59 -4.52 -19.97
N ASP A 481 8.27 -3.40 -20.18
CA ASP A 481 7.70 -2.07 -19.92
C ASP A 481 6.71 -1.68 -21.04
N SER A 482 5.86 -0.70 -20.78
CA SER A 482 4.90 -0.16 -21.76
C SER A 482 5.58 0.42 -23.01
N GLU A 483 6.83 0.88 -22.87
CA GLU A 483 7.68 1.40 -23.94
C GLU A 483 8.51 0.31 -24.66
N LEU A 484 8.47 -0.94 -24.19
CA LEU A 484 9.25 -2.05 -24.73
C LEU A 484 8.35 -2.98 -25.56
N ASP A 485 8.66 -3.13 -26.86
CA ASP A 485 7.92 -4.04 -27.75
C ASP A 485 8.14 -5.53 -27.40
N SER A 486 9.29 -5.85 -26.80
CA SER A 486 9.74 -7.21 -26.51
C SER A 486 10.09 -7.43 -25.03
N TRP A 487 10.06 -8.69 -24.61
CA TRP A 487 10.52 -9.11 -23.28
C TRP A 487 12.04 -9.04 -23.21
N LEU A 488 12.58 -8.44 -22.15
CA LEU A 488 14.02 -8.29 -21.93
C LEU A 488 14.44 -8.96 -20.63
N PRO A 489 15.59 -9.65 -20.58
CA PRO A 489 16.16 -10.15 -19.33
C PRO A 489 16.34 -9.03 -18.30
N LEU A 490 16.03 -9.30 -17.03
CA LEU A 490 16.04 -8.28 -15.98
C LEU A 490 17.40 -7.58 -15.81
N ASN A 491 18.50 -8.32 -15.93
CA ASN A 491 19.85 -7.76 -15.87
C ASN A 491 20.14 -6.78 -17.02
N GLU A 492 19.60 -7.02 -18.21
CA GLU A 492 19.73 -6.10 -19.34
C GLU A 492 18.79 -4.89 -19.21
N ALA A 493 17.58 -5.11 -18.69
CA ALA A 493 16.61 -4.04 -18.43
C ALA A 493 17.13 -3.07 -17.36
N SER A 494 17.87 -3.57 -16.36
CA SER A 494 18.48 -2.76 -15.29
C SER A 494 19.52 -1.76 -15.79
N LEU A 495 20.05 -1.96 -17.00
CA LEU A 495 21.01 -1.05 -17.64
C LEU A 495 20.34 0.01 -18.54
N ARG A 496 19.01 -0.05 -18.71
CA ARG A 496 18.27 0.82 -19.65
C ARG A 496 17.44 1.86 -18.91
N PRO A 497 17.65 3.16 -19.15
CA PRO A 497 16.81 4.22 -18.58
C PRO A 497 15.32 4.10 -18.93
N SER A 498 14.98 3.47 -20.06
CA SER A 498 13.58 3.23 -20.47
C SER A 498 12.86 2.16 -19.65
N SER A 499 13.54 1.46 -18.74
CA SER A 499 12.94 0.38 -17.92
C SER A 499 12.60 0.83 -16.49
N VAL A 500 12.78 2.11 -16.15
CA VAL A 500 12.62 2.64 -14.77
C VAL A 500 11.23 2.34 -14.18
N GLN A 501 10.16 2.42 -14.99
CA GLN A 501 8.81 2.14 -14.51
C GLN A 501 8.66 0.67 -14.13
N ALA A 502 9.04 -0.22 -15.03
CA ALA A 502 8.93 -1.65 -14.78
C ALA A 502 9.92 -2.12 -13.68
N LEU A 503 11.10 -1.50 -13.54
CA LEU A 503 12.05 -1.76 -12.45
C LEU A 503 11.50 -1.37 -11.07
N SER A 504 10.62 -0.37 -10.97
CA SER A 504 9.97 -0.05 -9.69
C SER A 504 9.08 -1.19 -9.19
N VAL A 505 8.47 -1.95 -10.10
CA VAL A 505 7.71 -3.16 -9.74
C VAL A 505 8.66 -4.26 -9.27
N VAL A 506 9.81 -4.41 -9.92
CA VAL A 506 10.84 -5.39 -9.53
C VAL A 506 11.35 -5.10 -8.11
N LEU A 507 11.70 -3.85 -7.81
CA LEU A 507 12.17 -3.45 -6.49
C LEU A 507 11.11 -3.67 -5.40
N MET A 508 9.85 -3.41 -5.72
CA MET A 508 8.73 -3.69 -4.83
C MET A 508 8.57 -5.19 -4.53
N LEU A 509 8.71 -6.04 -5.56
CA LEU A 509 8.57 -7.49 -5.42
C LEU A 509 9.79 -8.15 -4.77
N ALA A 510 10.95 -7.50 -4.77
CA ALA A 510 12.18 -8.03 -4.20
C ALA A 510 12.09 -8.26 -2.68
N SER A 511 11.13 -7.61 -1.99
CA SER A 511 10.82 -7.93 -0.58
C SER A 511 10.27 -9.35 -0.37
N TYR A 512 9.64 -9.92 -1.40
CA TYR A 512 9.07 -11.28 -1.38
C TYR A 512 9.94 -12.31 -2.10
N LEU A 513 10.67 -11.84 -3.11
CA LEU A 513 11.58 -12.63 -3.92
C LEU A 513 12.95 -11.93 -3.92
N PRO A 514 13.74 -12.03 -2.84
CA PRO A 514 15.03 -11.35 -2.72
C PRO A 514 15.98 -11.65 -3.87
N GLU A 515 15.82 -12.79 -4.53
CA GLU A 515 16.54 -13.19 -5.74
C GLU A 515 16.36 -12.20 -6.91
N LEU A 516 15.32 -11.38 -6.89
CA LEU A 516 15.15 -10.27 -7.84
C LEU A 516 16.24 -9.21 -7.71
N HIS A 517 16.87 -9.04 -6.53
CA HIS A 517 18.05 -8.18 -6.40
C HIS A 517 19.26 -8.76 -7.15
N GLU A 518 19.51 -10.06 -7.01
CA GLU A 518 20.60 -10.72 -7.72
C GLU A 518 20.37 -10.77 -9.23
N LEU A 519 19.12 -10.98 -9.67
CA LEU A 519 18.74 -10.99 -11.09
C LEU A 519 18.85 -9.63 -11.80
N GLN A 520 19.05 -8.53 -11.07
CA GLN A 520 19.39 -7.24 -11.68
C GLN A 520 20.83 -7.20 -12.22
N THR A 521 21.70 -8.10 -11.75
CA THR A 521 23.09 -8.22 -12.22
C THR A 521 23.37 -9.53 -12.92
N SER A 522 22.61 -10.59 -12.61
CA SER A 522 22.81 -11.94 -13.11
C SER A 522 21.65 -12.42 -14.00
N ALA A 523 21.93 -13.22 -15.02
CA ALA A 523 20.89 -13.73 -15.94
C ALA A 523 19.99 -14.83 -15.32
N SER A 524 20.45 -15.48 -14.24
CA SER A 524 19.70 -16.49 -13.50
C SER A 524 20.24 -16.67 -12.09
N VAL A 525 19.38 -17.04 -11.15
CA VAL A 525 19.74 -17.35 -9.75
C VAL A 525 19.30 -18.77 -9.41
N ALA A 526 20.11 -19.49 -8.63
CA ALA A 526 19.78 -20.84 -8.18
C ALA A 526 18.99 -20.79 -6.85
N LEU A 527 17.81 -21.42 -6.81
CA LEU A 527 17.01 -21.58 -5.60
C LEU A 527 17.39 -22.87 -4.87
N SER A 528 17.40 -22.83 -3.53
CA SER A 528 17.45 -24.04 -2.70
C SER A 528 16.11 -24.77 -2.69
N ASP A 529 16.10 -26.02 -2.21
CA ASP A 529 14.87 -26.80 -2.03
C ASP A 529 13.89 -26.05 -1.13
N GLU A 530 14.32 -25.54 0.03
CA GLU A 530 13.46 -24.80 0.96
C GLU A 530 12.86 -23.56 0.33
N ARG A 531 13.68 -22.80 -0.39
CA ARG A 531 13.28 -21.53 -0.99
C ARG A 531 12.33 -21.73 -2.17
N LEU A 532 12.50 -22.80 -2.93
CA LEU A 532 11.55 -23.19 -3.95
C LEU A 532 10.18 -23.51 -3.35
N LEU A 533 10.13 -24.20 -2.22
CA LEU A 533 8.85 -24.53 -1.59
C LEU A 533 8.11 -23.27 -1.15
N GLU A 534 8.82 -22.37 -0.47
CA GLU A 534 8.29 -21.06 -0.08
C GLU A 534 7.78 -20.26 -1.28
N PHE A 535 8.55 -20.26 -2.38
CA PHE A 535 8.14 -19.62 -3.63
C PHE A 535 6.85 -20.20 -4.20
N LEU A 536 6.71 -21.53 -4.23
CA LEU A 536 5.53 -22.19 -4.79
C LEU A 536 4.29 -22.01 -3.90
N SER A 537 4.45 -22.08 -2.58
CA SER A 537 3.34 -21.99 -1.63
C SER A 537 2.82 -20.57 -1.41
N GLU A 538 3.71 -19.57 -1.40
CA GLU A 538 3.38 -18.19 -1.01
C GLU A 538 3.66 -17.18 -2.12
N SER A 539 4.92 -17.07 -2.56
CA SER A 539 5.32 -15.98 -3.46
C SER A 539 4.64 -16.06 -4.83
N ALA A 540 4.53 -17.25 -5.42
CA ALA A 540 3.96 -17.43 -6.76
C ALA A 540 2.47 -17.06 -6.82
N TRP A 541 1.72 -17.33 -5.75
CA TRP A 541 0.32 -16.92 -5.64
C TRP A 541 0.22 -15.39 -5.56
N VAL A 542 0.99 -14.75 -4.68
CA VAL A 542 1.06 -13.29 -4.53
C VAL A 542 1.39 -12.61 -5.87
N LEU A 543 2.44 -13.10 -6.55
CA LEU A 543 2.93 -12.55 -7.80
C LEU A 543 1.87 -12.60 -8.91
N ARG A 544 1.10 -13.69 -9.01
CA ARG A 544 0.02 -13.80 -10.01
C ARG A 544 -1.09 -12.78 -9.79
N HIS A 545 -1.48 -12.52 -8.54
CA HIS A 545 -2.52 -11.52 -8.22
C HIS A 545 -2.04 -10.09 -8.48
N LEU A 546 -0.73 -9.85 -8.40
CA LEU A 546 -0.10 -8.58 -8.81
C LEU A 546 0.13 -8.47 -10.33
N GLY A 547 -0.42 -9.41 -11.13
CA GLY A 547 -0.31 -9.39 -12.59
C GLY A 547 1.03 -9.89 -13.14
N VAL A 548 1.86 -10.55 -12.33
CA VAL A 548 3.13 -11.15 -12.76
C VAL A 548 2.88 -12.52 -13.41
N GLU A 549 3.40 -12.72 -14.61
CA GLU A 549 3.29 -13.99 -15.32
C GLU A 549 4.29 -15.01 -14.76
N VAL A 550 3.83 -15.95 -13.93
CA VAL A 550 4.67 -17.02 -13.37
C VAL A 550 4.58 -18.29 -14.21
N ARG A 551 5.65 -18.61 -14.94
CA ARG A 551 5.78 -19.83 -15.75
C ARG A 551 6.51 -20.92 -14.97
N LEU A 552 5.77 -21.99 -14.67
CA LEU A 552 6.30 -23.20 -14.05
C LEU A 552 6.48 -24.31 -15.09
N PRO A 553 7.49 -25.18 -14.93
CA PRO A 553 7.60 -26.41 -15.69
C PRO A 553 6.35 -27.29 -15.54
N LYS A 554 5.99 -28.05 -16.58
CA LYS A 554 4.80 -28.95 -16.56
C LYS A 554 4.75 -29.90 -15.35
N ALA A 555 5.91 -30.33 -14.87
CA ALA A 555 6.01 -31.21 -13.71
C ALA A 555 5.65 -30.51 -12.38
N LEU A 556 5.84 -29.19 -12.28
CA LEU A 556 5.47 -28.37 -11.11
C LEU A 556 4.09 -27.74 -11.25
N SER A 557 3.54 -27.64 -12.45
CA SER A 557 2.17 -27.11 -12.65
C SER A 557 1.08 -28.05 -12.10
N ARG A 558 1.41 -29.32 -11.87
CA ARG A 558 0.56 -30.29 -11.16
C ARG A 558 1.10 -30.45 -9.74
N GLU A 559 0.81 -29.49 -8.86
CA GLU A 559 1.10 -29.66 -7.44
C GLU A 559 0.28 -30.82 -6.89
N LEU A 560 0.95 -31.94 -6.60
CA LEU A 560 0.33 -33.08 -5.95
C LEU A 560 0.52 -32.92 -4.44
N ARG A 561 -0.48 -32.33 -3.77
CA ARG A 561 -0.51 -32.34 -2.30
C ARG A 561 -0.99 -33.71 -1.81
N PRO A 562 -0.28 -34.37 -0.89
CA PRO A 562 -0.74 -35.61 -0.29
C PRO A 562 -2.05 -35.36 0.46
N ARG A 563 -3.08 -36.16 0.17
CA ARG A 563 -4.34 -36.18 0.91
C ARG A 563 -4.44 -37.49 1.66
N LEU A 564 -4.64 -37.40 2.97
CA LEU A 564 -4.92 -38.56 3.80
C LEU A 564 -6.28 -39.13 3.40
N THR A 565 -6.30 -40.36 2.91
CA THR A 565 -7.52 -41.03 2.46
C THR A 565 -7.67 -42.36 3.18
N VAL A 566 -8.89 -42.67 3.61
CA VAL A 566 -9.21 -43.91 4.30
C VAL A 566 -9.80 -44.89 3.30
N GLN A 567 -9.16 -46.06 3.13
CA GLN A 567 -9.76 -47.17 2.40
C GLN A 567 -10.21 -48.27 3.37
N ALA A 568 -11.48 -48.63 3.26
CA ALA A 568 -12.04 -49.78 3.96
C ALA A 568 -11.54 -51.08 3.30
N GLN A 569 -10.91 -51.95 4.09
CA GLN A 569 -10.40 -53.21 3.59
C GLN A 569 -11.40 -54.33 3.92
N VAL A 570 -12.22 -54.72 2.94
CA VAL A 570 -13.13 -55.86 3.11
C VAL A 570 -12.31 -57.15 2.99
N LYS A 571 -12.05 -57.81 4.12
CA LYS A 571 -11.51 -59.19 4.12
C LYS A 571 -12.62 -60.16 3.74
N GLY A 572 -12.69 -60.55 2.48
CA GLY A 572 -13.60 -61.62 2.05
C GLY A 572 -13.78 -61.73 0.55
N GLY A 573 -12.87 -62.45 -0.12
CA GLY A 573 -13.17 -63.04 -1.43
C GLY A 573 -13.96 -64.33 -1.22
N GLY A 574 -15.29 -64.26 -1.22
CA GLY A 574 -16.12 -65.45 -1.10
C GLY A 574 -17.62 -65.12 -1.01
N ASN A 575 -18.38 -65.71 -1.94
CA ASN A 575 -19.84 -65.67 -2.15
C ASN A 575 -20.73 -64.85 -1.19
N LEU A 576 -21.48 -63.94 -1.82
CA LEU A 576 -22.67 -63.24 -1.34
C LEU A 576 -23.62 -64.16 -0.56
N THR A 577 -23.62 -64.04 0.77
CA THR A 577 -24.81 -64.00 1.67
C THR A 577 -24.35 -64.23 3.11
N SER A 578 -24.07 -63.16 3.86
CA SER A 578 -24.27 -63.16 5.33
C SER A 578 -24.10 -61.75 5.88
N TYR A 579 -24.86 -61.49 6.95
CA TYR A 579 -25.16 -60.20 7.55
C TYR A 579 -23.90 -59.47 8.06
N LEU A 580 -23.87 -58.16 7.81
CA LEU A 580 -22.89 -57.19 8.33
C LEU A 580 -22.81 -57.27 9.86
N ALA A 581 -21.85 -58.02 10.40
CA ALA A 581 -21.42 -57.86 11.78
C ALA A 581 -20.63 -56.55 11.88
N LEU A 582 -21.06 -55.63 12.74
CA LEU A 582 -20.44 -54.30 12.93
C LEU A 582 -18.93 -54.37 13.26
N GLY A 583 -18.45 -55.54 13.74
CA GLY A 583 -17.05 -55.78 14.10
C GLY A 583 -16.11 -56.03 12.91
N ASP A 584 -16.63 -56.45 11.74
CA ASP A 584 -15.81 -56.72 10.54
C ASP A 584 -15.68 -55.48 9.62
N LEU A 585 -16.37 -54.39 9.97
CA LEU A 585 -16.44 -53.14 9.20
C LEU A 585 -15.33 -52.12 9.52
N LEU A 586 -14.38 -52.46 10.40
CA LEU A 586 -13.47 -51.47 11.01
C LEU A 586 -11.97 -51.76 10.78
N ASP A 587 -11.61 -52.56 9.77
CA ASP A 587 -10.23 -52.60 9.27
C ASP A 587 -10.01 -51.46 8.26
N PHE A 588 -9.60 -50.30 8.76
CA PHE A 588 -9.22 -49.15 7.94
C PHE A 588 -7.72 -49.14 7.71
N LYS A 589 -7.30 -49.14 6.44
CA LYS A 589 -5.92 -48.84 6.08
C LYS A 589 -5.83 -47.37 5.72
N TRP A 590 -5.06 -46.62 6.51
CA TRP A 590 -4.68 -45.26 6.15
C TRP A 590 -3.75 -45.32 4.94
N CYS A 591 -4.15 -44.65 3.86
CA CYS A 591 -3.36 -44.52 2.67
C CYS A 591 -3.17 -43.04 2.33
N ILE A 592 -2.08 -42.72 1.64
CA ILE A 592 -1.81 -41.35 1.21
C ILE A 592 -2.15 -41.29 -0.27
N GLU A 593 -3.12 -40.45 -0.64
CA GLU A 593 -3.43 -40.18 -2.03
C GLU A 593 -2.56 -39.04 -2.54
N VAL A 594 -1.85 -39.27 -3.64
CA VAL A 594 -1.00 -38.28 -4.30
C VAL A 594 -1.40 -38.20 -5.77
N GLY A 595 -2.17 -37.17 -6.13
CA GLY A 595 -2.58 -36.94 -7.52
C GLY A 595 -3.51 -37.97 -8.12
N GLY A 596 -4.44 -38.53 -7.34
CA GLY A 596 -5.37 -39.57 -7.81
C GLY A 596 -4.92 -41.00 -7.54
N GLU A 597 -3.68 -41.20 -7.06
CA GLU A 597 -3.12 -42.52 -6.78
C GLU A 597 -2.89 -42.75 -5.29
N ILE A 598 -3.23 -43.95 -4.84
CA ILE A 598 -3.18 -44.36 -3.44
C ILE A 598 -1.83 -45.04 -3.18
N LEU A 599 -0.98 -44.41 -2.39
CA LEU A 599 0.33 -44.93 -1.99
C LEU A 599 0.22 -45.83 -0.77
N ASP A 600 0.99 -46.93 -0.77
CA ASP A 600 1.14 -47.79 0.40
C ASP A 600 2.23 -47.30 1.36
N HIS A 601 2.26 -47.89 2.56
CA HIS A 601 3.20 -47.53 3.62
C HIS A 601 4.68 -47.71 3.23
N GLN A 602 5.03 -48.70 2.38
CA GLN A 602 6.43 -48.93 1.98
C GLN A 602 6.89 -47.89 0.95
N GLN A 603 6.02 -47.53 0.00
CA GLN A 603 6.26 -46.49 -0.99
C GLN A 603 6.42 -45.11 -0.35
N VAL A 604 5.61 -44.81 0.67
CA VAL A 604 5.75 -43.59 1.47
C VAL A 604 7.11 -43.54 2.18
N LEU A 605 7.56 -44.65 2.77
CA LEU A 605 8.88 -44.72 3.42
C LEU A 605 10.04 -44.55 2.43
N GLU A 606 9.92 -45.01 1.18
CA GLU A 606 10.93 -44.76 0.15
C GLU A 606 11.00 -43.29 -0.26
N LEU A 607 9.84 -42.63 -0.39
CA LEU A 607 9.77 -41.19 -0.64
C LEU A 607 10.41 -40.38 0.50
N LEU A 608 10.21 -40.81 1.76
CA LEU A 608 10.82 -40.17 2.93
C LEU A 608 12.34 -40.38 3.03
N LYS A 609 12.88 -41.50 2.51
CA LYS A 609 14.33 -41.76 2.49
C LYS A 609 15.10 -40.82 1.56
N ALA A 610 14.43 -40.23 0.57
CA ALA A 610 15.06 -39.34 -0.41
C ALA A 610 15.62 -38.03 0.19
N SER A 611 15.36 -37.75 1.48
CA SER A 611 15.88 -36.58 2.24
C SER A 611 15.53 -35.19 1.67
N ARG A 612 14.79 -35.14 0.56
CA ARG A 612 14.34 -33.92 -0.12
C ARG A 612 12.86 -33.73 0.09
N ARG A 613 12.45 -32.51 0.43
CA ARG A 613 11.03 -32.15 0.66
C ARG A 613 10.22 -32.07 -0.64
N LEU A 614 10.90 -31.94 -1.78
CA LEU A 614 10.29 -32.02 -3.10
C LEU A 614 10.82 -33.25 -3.83
N VAL A 615 10.00 -34.30 -3.93
CA VAL A 615 10.40 -35.56 -4.58
C VAL A 615 9.74 -35.65 -5.94
N ARG A 616 10.52 -35.97 -6.97
CA ARG A 616 9.97 -36.28 -8.29
C ARG A 616 9.21 -37.58 -8.22
N PHE A 617 7.91 -37.55 -8.51
CA PHE A 617 7.06 -38.73 -8.55
C PHE A 617 6.38 -38.82 -9.92
N LYS A 618 6.74 -39.84 -10.70
CA LYS A 618 6.28 -40.05 -12.08
C LYS A 618 6.45 -38.77 -12.95
N GLU A 619 5.35 -38.21 -13.46
CA GLU A 619 5.33 -37.02 -14.31
C GLU A 619 5.25 -35.69 -13.54
N GLY A 620 5.14 -35.73 -12.20
CA GLY A 620 4.98 -34.55 -11.35
C GLY A 620 5.99 -34.47 -10.20
N TYR A 621 5.79 -33.48 -9.34
CA TYR A 621 6.51 -33.34 -8.07
C TYR A 621 5.53 -33.42 -6.90
N VAL A 622 5.96 -34.08 -5.83
CA VAL A 622 5.19 -34.25 -4.60
C VAL A 622 5.86 -33.44 -3.52
N LEU A 623 5.07 -32.56 -2.91
CA LEU A 623 5.46 -31.83 -1.72
C LEU A 623 5.31 -32.74 -0.51
N LEU A 624 6.43 -33.05 0.15
CA LEU A 624 6.44 -33.81 1.40
C LEU A 624 6.75 -32.85 2.55
N ASP A 625 5.72 -32.46 3.31
CA ASP A 625 5.92 -31.75 4.57
C ASP A 625 6.32 -32.76 5.67
N PRO A 626 7.53 -32.66 6.26
CA PRO A 626 7.97 -33.57 7.32
C PRO A 626 7.08 -33.55 8.58
N VAL A 627 6.32 -32.47 8.80
CA VAL A 627 5.42 -32.32 9.96
C VAL A 627 4.07 -32.97 9.68
N GLU A 628 3.50 -32.79 8.48
CA GLU A 628 2.26 -33.48 8.07
C GLU A 628 2.47 -34.98 7.93
N MET A 629 3.61 -35.43 7.40
CA MET A 629 3.90 -36.86 7.17
C MET A 629 4.25 -37.63 8.45
N ARG A 630 4.42 -36.95 9.60
CA ARG A 630 4.64 -37.57 10.92
C ARG A 630 3.36 -37.70 11.76
N ARG A 631 2.31 -36.96 11.40
CA ARG A 631 0.97 -37.09 12.01
C ARG A 631 0.23 -38.23 11.36
#